data_AF-A0A0D9PCM2-F1
#
_entry.id   AF-A0A0D9PCM2-F1
#
_cell.length_a   1.000
_cell.length_b   1.000
_cell.length_c   1.000
_cell.angle_alpha   90.00
_cell.angle_beta   90.00
_cell.angle_gamma   90.00
#
_symmetry.space_group_name_H-M   'P 1'
#
loop_
_entity.id
_entity.type
_entity.pdbx_description
1 polymer ?
#
loop_
_entity_poly.entity_id
_entity_poly.type
_entity_poly.pdbx_seq_one_letter_code
_entity_poly.pdbx_strand_id
1 'polypeptide(L)'
;MDEAGRWWRELWHDWPNAWDVCRRRGLLKALPDMARAAIWTALMIVLFAGVIACDLLRTTWSHAYPLSGHNRDKRERRRKDNSLQRLLSRPMADPISAYRAVHSQSPQHDEKAKTSIFSRLPPEIRRHVLVSAFGERTLHMDLDFRLPFNLVEKKPYDGCDVHARIHQENLASDSHLDTKSGRNMTWRWFGCVCHRFDVIKTPPLTYGRRCNCQWAHFGEPDTDLCLRGSGKCNTWPGTWPVKCQIGVMGWMLSCKRAYFEVMDVLYGTNTFHIASPVLMKSMSDLFPSHILANIRSLELVWQPKDLPLVDGFCSRVKPSKYQHPVFPSLAYLRISFARMVIHEVDHATDMIWPYDNRRLLSERLHNSFLPQMDELINRIAPPMAEVTVSCAKWDWYELIDVSLLESQGKEATRMQRADIEGLRCWRMMPIRRSISWEDAEAGLSSVPSREGYWIHIPIGDVRLHNWYGYDWQRNELYGLGPDGVSWS
;
A
#
# COMPACT_ATOMS: atom_id res chain seq x y z
N MET A 1 -16.16 -14.65 -21.58
CA MET A 1 -16.21 -16.03 -22.10
C MET A 1 -17.21 -16.91 -21.32
N ASP A 2 -17.34 -16.75 -19.99
CA ASP A 2 -18.29 -17.53 -19.18
C ASP A 2 -19.77 -17.28 -19.49
N GLU A 3 -20.15 -16.07 -19.90
CA GLU A 3 -21.53 -15.78 -20.35
C GLU A 3 -21.88 -16.47 -21.66
N ALA A 4 -20.91 -16.62 -22.58
CA ALA A 4 -21.10 -17.34 -23.83
C ALA A 4 -21.28 -18.86 -23.61
N GLY A 5 -20.58 -19.42 -22.62
CA GLY A 5 -20.76 -20.81 -22.21
C GLY A 5 -22.10 -21.06 -21.50
N ARG A 6 -22.64 -20.06 -20.79
CA ARG A 6 -23.99 -20.12 -20.20
C ARG A 6 -25.07 -20.08 -21.28
N TRP A 7 -24.97 -19.15 -22.23
CA TRP A 7 -25.87 -19.05 -23.37
C TRP A 7 -25.91 -20.33 -24.22
N TRP A 8 -24.75 -20.95 -24.49
CA TRP A 8 -24.71 -22.21 -25.23
C TRP A 8 -25.42 -23.37 -24.50
N ARG A 9 -25.36 -23.41 -23.17
CA ARG A 9 -26.07 -24.43 -22.38
C ARG A 9 -27.58 -24.19 -22.34
N GLU A 10 -28.01 -22.94 -22.24
CA GLU A 10 -29.43 -22.57 -22.30
C GLU A 10 -30.02 -22.87 -23.70
N LEU A 11 -29.29 -22.54 -24.77
CA LEU A 11 -29.69 -22.83 -26.15
C LEU A 11 -29.76 -24.35 -26.43
N TRP A 12 -28.89 -25.15 -25.79
CA TRP A 12 -28.95 -26.61 -25.84
C TRP A 12 -30.14 -27.18 -25.09
N HIS A 13 -30.58 -26.51 -24.01
CA HIS A 13 -31.75 -26.92 -23.23
C HIS A 13 -33.08 -26.57 -23.90
N ASP A 14 -33.14 -25.43 -24.60
CA ASP A 14 -34.29 -24.98 -25.38
C ASP A 14 -34.37 -25.64 -26.76
N TRP A 15 -33.35 -26.42 -27.16
CA TRP A 15 -33.45 -27.25 -28.35
C TRP A 15 -34.58 -28.26 -28.17
N PRO A 16 -35.58 -28.31 -29.08
CA PRO A 16 -36.61 -29.32 -29.00
C PRO A 16 -35.93 -30.68 -28.92
N ASN A 17 -36.34 -31.53 -27.98
CA ASN A 17 -35.83 -32.89 -27.90
C ASN A 17 -36.33 -33.63 -29.16
N ALA A 18 -35.58 -33.47 -30.25
CA ALA A 18 -36.02 -33.71 -31.62
C ALA A 18 -36.54 -35.14 -31.77
N TRP A 19 -35.89 -36.05 -31.04
CA TRP A 19 -36.27 -37.45 -30.95
C TRP A 19 -37.67 -37.66 -30.38
N ASP A 20 -38.05 -36.89 -29.36
CA ASP A 20 -39.32 -37.02 -28.64
C ASP A 20 -40.49 -36.37 -29.40
N VAL A 21 -40.23 -35.29 -30.13
CA VAL A 21 -41.19 -34.64 -31.04
C VAL A 21 -41.41 -35.47 -32.30
N CYS A 22 -40.35 -36.02 -32.89
CA CYS A 22 -40.43 -36.96 -34.01
C CYS A 22 -41.18 -38.25 -33.65
N ARG A 23 -40.98 -38.77 -32.42
CA ARG A 23 -41.62 -40.00 -31.93
C ARG A 23 -43.12 -39.83 -31.66
N ARG A 24 -43.60 -38.63 -31.28
CA ARG A 24 -45.03 -38.37 -30.99
C ARG A 24 -45.87 -37.94 -32.19
N ARG A 25 -45.30 -37.21 -33.18
CA ARG A 25 -46.07 -36.62 -34.30
C ARG A 25 -45.73 -37.18 -35.69
N GLY A 26 -44.69 -38.02 -35.79
CA GLY A 26 -44.18 -38.55 -37.05
C GLY A 26 -43.20 -37.59 -37.74
N LEU A 27 -42.17 -38.14 -38.38
CA LEU A 27 -41.02 -37.41 -38.93
C LEU A 27 -41.43 -36.28 -39.91
N LEU A 28 -42.41 -36.57 -40.78
CA LEU A 28 -42.90 -35.64 -41.82
C LEU A 28 -43.61 -34.40 -41.25
N LYS A 29 -44.25 -34.50 -40.08
CA LYS A 29 -44.94 -33.36 -39.44
C LYS A 29 -44.02 -32.52 -38.55
N ALA A 30 -42.89 -33.07 -38.10
CA ALA A 30 -41.91 -32.38 -37.26
C ALA A 30 -40.79 -31.70 -38.08
N LEU A 31 -40.64 -32.05 -39.36
CA LEU A 31 -39.66 -31.49 -40.30
C LEU A 31 -39.66 -29.95 -40.40
N PRO A 32 -40.82 -29.25 -40.45
CA PRO A 32 -40.85 -27.79 -40.52
C PRO A 32 -40.27 -27.13 -39.27
N ASP A 33 -40.57 -27.68 -38.10
CA ASP A 33 -40.10 -27.15 -36.81
C ASP A 33 -38.59 -27.37 -36.63
N MET A 34 -38.08 -28.54 -37.05
CA MET A 34 -36.64 -28.82 -37.04
C MET A 34 -35.86 -27.97 -38.06
N ALA A 35 -36.42 -27.77 -39.26
CA ALA A 35 -35.82 -26.89 -40.26
C ALA A 35 -35.77 -25.44 -39.76
N ARG A 36 -36.84 -24.97 -39.12
CA ARG A 36 -36.90 -23.64 -38.51
C ARG A 36 -35.87 -23.48 -37.39
N ALA A 37 -35.73 -24.48 -36.52
CA ALA A 37 -34.73 -24.47 -35.46
C ALA A 37 -33.30 -24.43 -36.03
N ALA A 38 -32.99 -25.26 -37.03
CA ALA A 38 -31.67 -25.26 -37.68
C ALA A 38 -31.33 -23.92 -38.37
N ILE A 39 -32.31 -23.30 -39.01
CA ILE A 39 -32.16 -21.96 -39.60
C ILE A 39 -31.85 -20.92 -38.50
N TRP A 40 -32.57 -20.95 -37.38
CA TRP A 40 -32.31 -20.04 -36.26
C TRP A 40 -30.92 -20.24 -35.65
N THR A 41 -30.47 -21.49 -35.46
CA THR A 41 -29.12 -21.77 -34.95
C THR A 41 -28.04 -21.27 -35.90
N ALA A 42 -28.20 -21.51 -37.20
CA ALA A 42 -27.26 -21.02 -38.21
C ALA A 42 -27.19 -19.49 -38.21
N LEU A 43 -28.34 -18.82 -38.12
CA LEU A 43 -28.43 -17.36 -38.08
C LEU A 43 -27.78 -16.79 -36.80
N MET A 44 -27.96 -17.46 -35.65
CA MET A 44 -27.31 -17.08 -34.39
C MET A 44 -25.80 -17.30 -34.42
N ILE A 45 -25.31 -18.40 -35.01
CA ILE A 45 -23.87 -18.65 -35.19
C ILE A 45 -23.25 -17.56 -36.07
N VAL A 46 -23.91 -17.17 -37.16
CA VAL A 46 -23.43 -16.08 -38.03
C VAL A 46 -23.41 -14.75 -37.31
N LEU A 47 -24.45 -14.42 -36.53
CA LEU A 47 -24.49 -13.21 -35.70
C LEU A 47 -23.35 -13.21 -34.67
N PHE A 48 -23.13 -14.33 -33.98
CA PHE A 48 -22.08 -14.46 -32.98
C PHE A 48 -20.67 -14.33 -33.58
N ALA A 49 -20.43 -14.98 -34.72
CA ALA A 49 -19.19 -14.83 -35.48
C ALA A 49 -18.99 -13.38 -35.95
N GLY A 50 -20.06 -12.70 -36.37
CA GLY A 50 -20.05 -11.28 -36.72
C GLY A 50 -19.70 -10.37 -35.55
N VAL A 51 -20.25 -10.62 -34.35
CA VAL A 51 -19.92 -9.88 -33.12
C VAL A 51 -18.45 -10.07 -32.75
N ILE A 52 -17.96 -11.31 -32.75
CA ILE A 52 -16.54 -11.61 -32.47
C ILE A 52 -15.64 -10.92 -33.49
N ALA A 53 -15.96 -10.98 -34.79
CA ALA A 53 -15.19 -10.32 -35.83
C ALA A 53 -15.16 -8.80 -35.65
N CYS A 54 -16.29 -8.18 -35.30
CA CYS A 54 -16.39 -6.76 -34.99
C CYS A 54 -15.57 -6.38 -33.74
N ASP A 55 -15.57 -7.19 -32.69
CA ASP A 55 -14.76 -6.94 -31.49
C ASP A 55 -13.25 -7.08 -31.77
N LEU A 56 -12.86 -8.08 -32.58
CA LEU A 56 -11.47 -8.24 -33.04
C LEU A 56 -11.05 -7.06 -33.93
N LEU A 57 -11.91 -6.60 -34.84
CA LEU A 57 -11.67 -5.41 -35.65
C LEU A 57 -11.57 -4.15 -34.79
N ARG A 58 -12.43 -3.99 -33.78
CA ARG A 58 -12.42 -2.84 -32.86
C ARG A 58 -11.15 -2.81 -32.01
N THR A 59 -10.74 -3.96 -31.47
CA THR A 59 -9.51 -4.06 -30.66
C THR A 59 -8.28 -3.81 -31.52
N THR A 60 -8.16 -4.45 -32.68
CA THR A 60 -7.04 -4.22 -33.62
C THR A 60 -7.00 -2.77 -34.12
N TRP A 61 -8.14 -2.16 -34.46
CA TRP A 61 -8.22 -0.75 -34.81
C TRP A 61 -7.82 0.16 -33.65
N SER A 62 -8.20 -0.18 -32.41
CA SER A 62 -7.77 0.57 -31.23
C SER A 62 -6.25 0.49 -31.01
N HIS A 63 -5.59 -0.60 -31.39
CA HIS A 63 -4.14 -0.70 -31.34
C HIS A 63 -3.46 0.05 -32.50
N ALA A 64 -4.04 0.04 -33.70
CA ALA A 64 -3.48 0.71 -34.88
C ALA A 64 -3.71 2.23 -34.87
N TYR A 65 -4.85 2.69 -34.35
CA TYR A 65 -5.23 4.10 -34.40
C TYR A 65 -4.43 4.93 -33.37
N PRO A 66 -3.59 5.89 -33.79
CA PRO A 66 -2.67 6.58 -32.88
C PRO A 66 -3.37 7.43 -31.82
N LEU A 67 -4.61 7.85 -32.04
CA LEU A 67 -5.40 8.66 -31.11
C LEU A 67 -6.41 7.84 -30.30
N SER A 68 -6.34 6.51 -30.38
CA SER A 68 -7.15 5.64 -29.51
C SER A 68 -6.79 5.87 -28.03
N GLY A 69 -7.75 5.60 -27.14
CA GLY A 69 -7.50 5.61 -25.69
C GLY A 69 -6.31 4.75 -25.31
N HIS A 70 -6.22 3.52 -25.85
CA HIS A 70 -5.11 2.61 -25.61
C HIS A 70 -3.73 3.23 -25.93
N ASN A 71 -3.58 3.84 -27.12
CA ASN A 71 -2.32 4.47 -27.50
C ASN A 71 -2.04 5.76 -26.73
N ARG A 72 -3.08 6.49 -26.28
CA ARG A 72 -2.94 7.64 -25.39
C ARG A 72 -2.38 7.21 -24.03
N ASP A 73 -2.98 6.20 -23.41
CA ASP A 73 -2.56 5.69 -22.10
C ASP A 73 -1.17 5.05 -22.16
N LYS A 74 -0.86 4.36 -23.26
CA LYS A 74 0.49 3.83 -23.52
C LYS A 74 1.53 4.95 -23.64
N ARG A 75 1.22 6.05 -24.34
CA ARG A 75 2.10 7.23 -24.44
C ARG A 75 2.26 7.93 -23.10
N GLU A 76 1.20 8.03 -22.30
CA GLU A 76 1.26 8.62 -20.98
C GLU A 76 2.13 7.80 -20.02
N ARG A 77 1.96 6.47 -19.99
CA ARG A 77 2.86 5.57 -19.25
C ARG A 77 4.31 5.76 -19.67
N ARG A 78 4.60 5.73 -20.97
CA ARG A 78 5.97 6.00 -21.48
C ARG A 78 6.49 7.39 -21.08
N ARG A 79 5.65 8.43 -21.08
CA ARG A 79 6.03 9.77 -20.61
C ARG A 79 6.34 9.79 -19.11
N LYS A 80 5.52 9.12 -18.29
CA LYS A 80 5.73 8.95 -16.84
C LYS A 80 7.04 8.21 -16.58
N ASP A 81 7.28 7.09 -17.27
CA ASP A 81 8.50 6.29 -17.11
C ASP A 81 9.76 7.04 -17.56
N ASN A 82 9.74 7.66 -18.74
CA ASN A 82 10.87 8.43 -19.26
C ASN A 82 11.17 9.68 -18.41
N SER A 83 10.17 10.26 -17.77
CA SER A 83 10.37 11.39 -16.86
C SER A 83 10.85 10.93 -15.48
N LEU A 84 10.39 9.77 -14.99
CA LEU A 84 10.91 9.16 -13.77
C LEU A 84 12.38 8.83 -13.93
N GLN A 85 12.76 8.21 -15.04
CA GLN A 85 14.17 7.88 -15.30
C GLN A 85 15.04 9.13 -15.33
N ARG A 86 14.56 10.23 -15.93
CA ARG A 86 15.26 11.52 -15.88
C ARG A 86 15.39 12.07 -14.47
N LEU A 87 14.38 11.88 -13.61
CA LEU A 87 14.42 12.28 -12.20
C LEU A 87 15.45 11.44 -11.42
N LEU A 88 15.49 10.13 -11.65
CA LEU A 88 16.45 9.21 -11.03
C LEU A 88 17.90 9.46 -11.49
N SER A 89 18.10 9.87 -12.74
CA SER A 89 19.42 10.23 -13.28
C SER A 89 19.91 11.62 -12.87
N ARG A 90 19.08 12.43 -12.20
CA ARG A 90 19.43 13.81 -11.87
C ARG A 90 20.44 13.85 -10.72
N PRO A 91 21.50 14.68 -10.80
CA PRO A 91 22.37 14.91 -9.65
C PRO A 91 21.56 15.44 -8.47
N MET A 92 21.74 14.84 -7.30
CA MET A 92 20.97 15.12 -6.09
C MET A 92 21.06 16.58 -5.59
N ALA A 93 22.00 17.37 -6.13
CA ALA A 93 22.21 18.78 -5.81
C ALA A 93 21.14 19.73 -6.39
N ASP A 94 20.31 19.27 -7.32
CA ASP A 94 19.27 20.08 -7.94
C ASP A 94 17.91 19.90 -7.23
N PRO A 95 17.37 20.92 -6.52
CA PRO A 95 16.14 20.76 -5.76
C PRO A 95 14.91 20.59 -6.66
N ILE A 96 14.12 19.54 -6.39
CA ILE A 96 12.78 19.32 -6.94
C ILE A 96 11.78 19.94 -5.95
N SER A 97 11.76 21.28 -5.83
CA SER A 97 10.81 21.94 -4.93
C SER A 97 9.55 22.36 -5.68
N ALA A 98 8.40 21.85 -5.25
CA ALA A 98 7.07 22.28 -5.68
C ALA A 98 6.63 23.63 -5.08
N TYR A 99 7.40 24.14 -4.12
CA TYR A 99 7.20 25.43 -3.49
C TYR A 99 8.22 26.38 -4.10
N ARG A 100 7.76 27.51 -4.69
CA ARG A 100 8.62 28.68 -4.85
C ARG A 100 9.20 28.92 -3.47
N ALA A 101 10.52 28.75 -3.33
CA ALA A 101 11.22 29.15 -2.13
C ALA A 101 10.76 30.57 -1.81
N VAL A 102 10.00 30.71 -0.72
CA VAL A 102 9.77 32.01 -0.11
C VAL A 102 11.16 32.59 0.03
N HIS A 103 11.42 33.68 -0.69
CA HIS A 103 12.73 34.29 -0.80
C HIS A 103 13.36 34.38 0.59
N SER A 104 14.37 33.53 0.83
CA SER A 104 15.23 33.69 1.98
C SER A 104 15.93 35.02 1.78
N GLN A 105 15.59 36.00 2.61
CA GLN A 105 16.39 37.21 2.75
C GLN A 105 17.83 36.76 3.01
N SER A 106 18.77 37.43 2.33
CA SER A 106 20.20 37.20 2.39
C SER A 106 20.69 36.90 3.82
N PRO A 107 21.54 35.89 4.05
CA PRO A 107 22.11 35.63 5.36
C PRO A 107 22.98 36.83 5.75
N GLN A 108 22.52 37.65 6.68
CA GLN A 108 23.39 38.61 7.36
C GLN A 108 24.40 37.84 8.22
N HIS A 109 25.64 37.89 7.76
CA HIS A 109 26.92 37.49 8.35
C HIS A 109 26.95 37.06 9.85
N ASP A 110 27.45 35.84 10.03
CA ASP A 110 28.26 35.18 11.08
C ASP A 110 28.43 35.71 12.52
N GLU A 111 28.18 36.96 12.89
CA GLU A 111 28.27 37.38 14.30
C GLU A 111 27.06 36.95 15.12
N LYS A 112 25.86 36.91 14.51
CA LYS A 112 24.61 36.55 15.18
C LYS A 112 24.47 35.05 15.45
N ALA A 113 25.21 34.21 14.72
CA ALA A 113 25.20 32.76 14.92
C ALA A 113 25.89 32.36 16.23
N LYS A 114 26.92 33.10 16.66
CA LYS A 114 27.63 32.89 17.94
C LYS A 114 26.81 33.35 19.16
N THR A 115 25.84 34.24 18.98
CA THR A 115 24.94 34.72 20.04
C THR A 115 23.61 33.97 20.10
N SER A 116 23.35 33.04 19.17
CA SER A 116 22.16 32.19 19.19
C SER A 116 22.15 31.33 20.45
N ILE A 117 21.06 31.40 21.22
CA ILE A 117 20.81 30.55 22.40
C ILE A 117 21.05 29.08 22.05
N PHE A 118 20.62 28.65 20.87
CA PHE A 118 20.77 27.27 20.42
C PHE A 118 22.21 26.82 20.28
N SER A 119 23.14 27.74 20.05
CA SER A 119 24.56 27.40 20.00
C SER A 119 25.20 27.17 21.38
N ARG A 120 24.58 27.71 22.43
CA ARG A 120 25.02 27.67 23.82
C ARG A 120 24.38 26.53 24.63
N LEU A 121 23.27 25.96 24.14
CA LEU A 121 22.61 24.83 24.78
C LEU A 121 23.47 23.56 24.68
N PRO A 122 23.53 22.71 25.72
CA PRO A 122 24.12 21.39 25.64
C PRO A 122 23.47 20.51 24.55
N PRO A 123 24.20 19.55 23.94
CA PRO A 123 23.69 18.68 22.89
C PRO A 123 22.37 17.98 23.25
N GLU A 124 22.21 17.58 24.50
CA GLU A 124 21.04 16.85 25.01
C GLU A 124 19.81 17.76 24.95
N ILE A 125 19.94 19.00 25.41
CA ILE A 125 18.84 19.98 25.38
C ILE A 125 18.49 20.36 23.95
N ARG A 126 19.49 20.52 23.06
CA ARG A 126 19.22 20.74 21.64
C ARG A 126 18.43 19.58 21.06
N ARG A 127 18.84 18.33 21.34
CA ARG A 127 18.13 17.13 20.87
C ARG A 127 16.69 17.12 21.37
N HIS A 128 16.43 17.43 22.65
CA HIS A 128 15.06 17.51 23.17
C HIS A 128 14.23 18.54 22.41
N VAL A 129 14.75 19.74 22.16
CA VAL A 129 14.02 20.75 21.39
C VAL A 129 13.75 20.27 19.96
N LEU A 130 14.72 19.65 19.31
CA LEU A 130 14.57 19.12 17.95
C LEU A 130 13.54 17.99 17.90
N VAL A 131 13.54 17.07 18.87
CA VAL A 131 12.54 15.99 18.97
C VAL A 131 11.15 16.58 19.17
N SER A 132 10.98 17.57 20.05
CA SER A 132 9.70 18.26 20.21
C SER A 132 9.25 18.98 18.92
N ALA A 133 10.19 19.59 18.19
CA ALA A 133 9.90 20.37 16.99
C ALA A 133 9.64 19.51 15.75
N PHE A 134 10.34 18.39 15.57
CA PHE A 134 10.38 17.62 14.32
C PHE A 134 10.32 16.10 14.51
N GLY A 135 10.43 15.58 15.73
CA GLY A 135 10.44 14.15 16.05
C GLY A 135 9.10 13.62 16.56
N GLU A 136 9.06 12.31 16.79
CA GLU A 136 7.93 11.58 17.39
C GLU A 136 6.59 11.82 16.67
N ARG A 137 6.63 11.85 15.34
CA ARG A 137 5.47 11.97 14.45
C ARG A 137 5.41 10.83 13.45
N THR A 138 4.20 10.55 12.97
CA THR A 138 3.99 9.82 11.73
C THR A 138 4.01 10.82 10.57
N LEU A 139 4.91 10.66 9.61
CA LEU A 139 5.10 11.56 8.47
C LEU A 139 4.66 10.85 7.19
N HIS A 140 3.67 11.40 6.49
CA HIS A 140 3.31 10.91 5.16
C HIS A 140 4.36 11.39 4.17
N MET A 141 4.93 10.48 3.38
CA MET A 141 5.86 10.78 2.30
C MET A 141 5.33 10.21 0.98
N ASP A 142 5.22 11.06 -0.02
CA ASP A 142 4.67 10.69 -1.32
C ASP A 142 5.41 11.38 -2.47
N LEU A 143 5.59 10.63 -3.56
CA LEU A 143 6.12 11.10 -4.83
C LEU A 143 5.28 10.49 -5.94
N ASP A 144 4.72 11.34 -6.78
CA ASP A 144 3.90 10.88 -7.90
C ASP A 144 3.84 11.91 -9.02
N PHE A 145 3.40 11.45 -10.18
CA PHE A 145 3.24 12.24 -11.39
C PHE A 145 1.82 12.79 -11.46
N ARG A 146 1.62 14.01 -10.95
CA ARG A 146 0.29 14.59 -10.74
C ARG A 146 0.24 16.10 -10.95
N LEU A 147 -0.99 16.62 -10.90
CA LEU A 147 -1.26 18.06 -10.87
C LEU A 147 -0.92 18.65 -9.48
N PRO A 148 -0.74 19.98 -9.38
CA PRO A 148 -0.71 20.65 -8.08
C PRO A 148 -1.94 20.32 -7.23
N PHE A 149 -1.76 20.24 -5.92
CA PHE A 149 -2.90 20.25 -4.99
C PHE A 149 -3.59 21.60 -5.03
N ASN A 150 -4.92 21.58 -4.98
CA ASN A 150 -5.73 22.77 -4.76
C ASN A 150 -5.66 23.13 -3.28
N LEU A 151 -4.92 24.19 -2.96
CA LEU A 151 -4.78 24.66 -1.58
C LEU A 151 -5.80 25.77 -1.30
N VAL A 152 -6.59 25.61 -0.24
CA VAL A 152 -7.61 26.60 0.17
C VAL A 152 -7.15 27.39 1.39
N GLU A 153 -7.33 28.71 1.36
CA GLU A 153 -6.97 29.57 2.48
C GLU A 153 -8.00 29.54 3.61
N LYS A 154 -9.28 29.39 3.24
CA LYS A 154 -10.42 29.32 4.16
C LYS A 154 -11.10 27.96 4.03
N LYS A 155 -11.68 27.49 5.14
CA LYS A 155 -12.51 26.29 5.14
C LYS A 155 -13.70 26.52 4.18
N PRO A 156 -14.05 25.55 3.32
CA PRO A 156 -15.18 25.69 2.38
C PRO A 156 -16.52 25.90 3.08
N TYR A 157 -16.72 25.27 4.24
CA TYR A 157 -17.88 25.42 5.12
C TYR A 157 -17.51 25.05 6.56
N ASP A 158 -18.35 25.45 7.52
CA ASP A 158 -18.15 25.15 8.93
C ASP A 158 -18.21 23.64 9.21
N GLY A 159 -17.25 23.13 9.98
CA GLY A 159 -17.07 21.70 10.24
C GLY A 159 -16.25 20.95 9.18
N CYS A 160 -15.86 21.57 8.06
CA CYS A 160 -14.97 20.95 7.08
C CYS A 160 -13.51 20.98 7.57
N ASP A 161 -12.93 19.81 7.82
CA ASP A 161 -11.55 19.68 8.27
C ASP A 161 -10.61 19.43 7.11
N VAL A 162 -9.99 20.52 6.66
CA VAL A 162 -9.05 20.52 5.54
C VAL A 162 -7.64 20.28 6.07
N HIS A 163 -7.21 19.02 6.09
CA HIS A 163 -5.85 18.63 6.38
C HIS A 163 -4.88 19.20 5.34
N ALA A 164 -3.74 19.73 5.80
CA ALA A 164 -2.73 20.40 4.98
C ALA A 164 -3.25 21.51 4.04
N ARG A 165 -4.47 22.04 4.27
CA ARG A 165 -5.20 22.96 3.36
C ARG A 165 -5.50 22.39 1.97
N ILE A 166 -5.39 21.08 1.77
CA ILE A 166 -5.72 20.45 0.49
C ILE A 166 -7.23 20.31 0.38
N HIS A 167 -7.84 20.93 -0.62
CA HIS A 167 -9.25 20.71 -0.91
C HIS A 167 -9.39 19.94 -2.22
N GLN A 168 -9.91 18.73 -2.14
CA GLN A 168 -10.33 18.02 -3.34
C GLN A 168 -11.73 18.53 -3.71
N GLU A 169 -11.80 19.46 -4.66
CA GLU A 169 -13.04 19.69 -5.37
C GLU A 169 -13.41 18.36 -6.04
N ASN A 170 -14.67 17.94 -5.94
CA ASN A 170 -15.20 16.86 -6.75
C ASN A 170 -15.01 17.28 -8.21
N LEU A 171 -13.88 16.93 -8.83
CA LEU A 171 -13.79 16.82 -10.27
C LEU A 171 -14.78 15.71 -10.61
N ALA A 172 -16.04 16.09 -10.83
CA ALA A 172 -16.95 15.27 -11.59
C ALA A 172 -16.17 14.83 -12.82
N SER A 173 -16.09 13.52 -13.03
CA SER A 173 -15.37 12.85 -14.11
C SER A 173 -15.77 13.31 -15.53
N ASP A 174 -16.69 14.27 -15.64
CA ASP A 174 -17.30 14.75 -16.89
C ASP A 174 -16.95 16.21 -17.25
N SER A 175 -16.02 16.89 -16.56
CA SER A 175 -15.51 18.16 -17.10
C SER A 175 -14.56 17.90 -18.28
N HIS A 176 -15.18 17.74 -19.46
CA HIS A 176 -14.58 17.66 -20.81
C HIS A 176 -13.61 18.82 -21.16
N LEU A 177 -13.38 19.75 -20.22
CA LEU A 177 -12.45 20.86 -20.31
C LEU A 177 -11.03 20.48 -19.86
N ASP A 178 -10.87 19.45 -19.01
CA ASP A 178 -9.54 19.06 -18.52
C ASP A 178 -8.81 18.09 -19.48
N THR A 179 -9.57 17.38 -20.32
CA THR A 179 -9.03 16.49 -21.36
C THR A 179 -8.24 17.24 -22.45
N LYS A 180 -8.38 18.57 -22.56
CA LYS A 180 -7.60 19.43 -23.45
C LYS A 180 -6.32 19.98 -22.81
N SER A 181 -6.18 19.90 -21.48
CA SER A 181 -5.01 20.39 -20.76
C SER A 181 -4.17 19.25 -20.20
N GLY A 182 -3.66 18.39 -21.08
CA GLY A 182 -2.53 17.48 -20.75
C GLY A 182 -1.22 18.23 -20.46
N ARG A 183 -1.28 19.46 -19.89
CA ARG A 183 -0.21 20.44 -19.96
C ARG A 183 0.64 20.62 -18.70
N ASN A 184 0.31 20.12 -17.51
CA ASN A 184 1.17 20.36 -16.33
C ASN A 184 1.32 19.19 -15.32
N MET A 185 1.00 17.93 -15.69
CA MET A 185 1.39 16.80 -14.85
C MET A 185 2.92 16.71 -14.76
N THR A 186 3.43 16.64 -13.55
CA THR A 186 4.86 16.66 -13.24
C THR A 186 5.11 15.81 -12.00
N TRP A 187 6.34 15.32 -11.84
CA TRP A 187 6.75 14.65 -10.60
C TRP A 187 6.74 15.65 -9.45
N ARG A 188 6.00 15.35 -8.40
CA ARG A 188 5.84 16.23 -7.24
C ARG A 188 6.04 15.46 -5.95
N TRP A 189 6.88 16.02 -5.10
CA TRP A 189 7.04 15.58 -3.71
C TRP A 189 5.92 16.16 -2.85
N PHE A 190 5.38 15.32 -1.99
CA PHE A 190 4.46 15.71 -0.94
C PHE A 190 4.91 15.12 0.40
N GLY A 191 4.81 15.95 1.44
CA GLY A 191 5.10 15.52 2.80
C GLY A 191 4.28 16.31 3.81
N CYS A 192 3.71 15.60 4.79
CA CYS A 192 2.98 16.21 5.89
C CYS A 192 3.11 15.38 7.17
N VAL A 193 2.76 15.99 8.31
CA VAL A 193 2.49 15.27 9.54
C VAL A 193 1.13 14.59 9.38
N CYS A 194 1.08 13.26 9.50
CA CYS A 194 -0.15 12.51 9.29
C CYS A 194 -1.14 12.77 10.43
N HIS A 195 -2.34 13.25 10.10
CA HIS A 195 -3.42 13.50 11.06
C HIS A 195 -4.51 12.43 11.01
N ARG A 196 -4.18 11.20 10.60
CA ARG A 196 -5.17 10.11 10.56
C ARG A 196 -5.74 9.77 11.94
N PHE A 197 -4.96 10.00 12.99
CA PHE A 197 -5.34 9.73 14.38
C PHE A 197 -5.84 10.96 15.11
N ASP A 198 -6.72 10.72 16.08
CA ASP A 198 -7.09 11.67 17.13
C ASP A 198 -6.03 11.64 18.24
N VAL A 199 -5.27 12.71 18.41
CA VAL A 199 -4.13 12.78 19.35
C VAL A 199 -4.56 12.58 20.79
N ILE A 200 -5.80 12.94 21.15
CA ILE A 200 -6.33 12.88 22.51
C ILE A 200 -6.74 11.44 22.84
N LYS A 201 -7.32 10.74 21.87
CA LYS A 201 -7.88 9.39 22.08
C LYS A 201 -6.92 8.25 21.79
N THR A 202 -5.81 8.52 21.10
CA THR A 202 -4.86 7.49 20.68
C THR A 202 -3.55 7.60 21.47
N PRO A 203 -3.21 6.59 22.29
CA PRO A 203 -1.93 6.56 23.00
C PRO A 203 -0.73 6.63 22.04
N PRO A 204 0.31 7.42 22.36
CA PRO A 204 1.54 7.44 21.58
C PRO A 204 2.34 6.15 21.78
N LEU A 205 3.01 5.72 20.73
CA LEU A 205 4.00 4.63 20.70
C LEU A 205 5.35 5.21 20.28
N THR A 206 6.40 4.40 20.36
CA THR A 206 7.76 4.80 19.97
C THR A 206 7.84 5.21 18.49
N TYR A 207 8.75 6.14 18.19
CA TYR A 207 9.00 6.67 16.85
C TYR A 207 7.80 7.40 16.26
N GLY A 208 6.97 8.03 17.09
CA GLY A 208 5.76 8.73 16.64
C GLY A 208 4.65 7.85 16.07
N ARG A 209 4.76 6.52 16.24
CA ARG A 209 3.65 5.59 16.00
C ARG A 209 2.51 5.87 16.99
N ARG A 210 1.30 5.41 16.69
CA ARG A 210 0.15 5.52 17.60
C ARG A 210 -0.65 4.24 17.60
N CYS A 211 -1.17 3.91 18.77
CA CYS A 211 -2.15 2.86 18.94
C CYS A 211 -3.46 3.27 18.22
N ASN A 212 -4.08 2.35 17.49
CA ASN A 212 -5.36 2.66 16.84
C ASN A 212 -6.47 2.78 17.91
N CYS A 213 -7.58 3.45 17.61
CA CYS A 213 -8.71 3.47 18.54
C CYS A 213 -9.67 2.31 18.22
N GLN A 214 -10.14 1.62 19.27
CA GLN A 214 -10.99 0.42 19.17
C GLN A 214 -12.24 0.60 18.29
N TRP A 215 -12.76 1.83 18.18
CA TRP A 215 -14.03 2.14 17.51
C TRP A 215 -13.89 2.82 16.15
N ALA A 216 -12.67 3.03 15.63
CA ALA A 216 -12.51 3.68 14.32
C ALA A 216 -11.82 2.76 13.30
N HIS A 217 -12.60 2.34 12.31
CA HIS A 217 -12.13 1.70 11.08
C HIS A 217 -11.26 2.62 10.20
N PHE A 218 -10.93 3.85 10.65
CA PHE A 218 -10.33 4.94 9.86
C PHE A 218 -8.93 5.36 10.34
N GLY A 219 -8.32 4.61 11.26
CA GLY A 219 -6.95 4.87 11.76
C GLY A 219 -5.87 3.99 11.11
N GLU A 220 -6.27 3.06 10.23
CA GLU A 220 -5.35 2.13 9.58
C GLU A 220 -4.54 2.83 8.47
N PRO A 221 -3.27 2.43 8.23
CA PRO A 221 -2.42 3.06 7.22
C PRO A 221 -3.08 3.16 5.84
N ASP A 222 -3.81 2.13 5.40
CA ASP A 222 -4.46 2.08 4.08
C ASP A 222 -5.68 3.02 3.95
N THR A 223 -6.18 3.50 5.09
CA THR A 223 -7.32 4.42 5.16
C THR A 223 -6.91 5.88 5.29
N ASP A 224 -5.61 6.18 5.21
CA ASP A 224 -5.13 7.55 5.29
C ASP A 224 -5.64 8.37 4.10
N LEU A 225 -6.05 9.62 4.38
CA LEU A 225 -6.59 10.52 3.38
C LEU A 225 -5.79 11.83 3.31
N CYS A 226 -4.49 11.77 3.64
CA CYS A 226 -3.64 12.96 3.68
C CYS A 226 -3.60 13.67 2.32
N LEU A 227 -3.49 12.90 1.22
CA LEU A 227 -3.46 13.41 -0.15
C LEU A 227 -4.80 14.00 -0.62
N ARG A 228 -5.90 13.65 0.07
CA ARG A 228 -7.24 14.21 -0.19
C ARG A 228 -7.58 15.37 0.75
N GLY A 229 -6.64 15.73 1.63
CA GLY A 229 -6.85 16.76 2.64
C GLY A 229 -7.85 16.41 3.71
N SER A 230 -8.06 15.13 3.99
CA SER A 230 -8.91 14.66 5.09
C SER A 230 -8.07 14.08 6.23
N GLY A 231 -8.57 14.21 7.45
CA GLY A 231 -7.93 13.74 8.68
C GLY A 231 -8.56 14.41 9.91
N LYS A 232 -8.16 13.99 11.11
CA LYS A 232 -8.63 14.55 12.39
C LYS A 232 -7.92 15.86 12.76
N CYS A 233 -7.68 16.71 11.76
CA CYS A 233 -6.80 17.89 11.85
C CYS A 233 -7.19 18.88 12.98
N ASN A 234 -8.47 18.99 13.34
CA ASN A 234 -8.90 19.85 14.45
C ASN A 234 -8.46 19.36 15.84
N THR A 235 -8.22 18.05 16.01
CA THR A 235 -7.76 17.48 17.29
C THR A 235 -6.26 17.71 17.52
N TRP A 236 -5.54 18.11 16.47
CA TRP A 236 -4.11 18.37 16.54
C TRP A 236 -3.84 19.79 17.02
N PRO A 237 -2.92 19.97 17.99
CA PRO A 237 -2.62 21.28 18.55
C PRO A 237 -1.97 22.20 17.51
N GLY A 238 -2.22 23.50 17.66
CA GLY A 238 -1.63 24.55 16.82
C GLY A 238 -2.46 24.90 15.58
N THR A 239 -1.88 25.79 14.75
CA THR A 239 -2.50 26.30 13.53
C THR A 239 -1.72 25.86 12.29
N TRP A 240 -2.39 25.84 11.14
CA TRP A 240 -1.70 25.68 9.87
C TRP A 240 -0.78 26.89 9.62
N PRO A 241 0.43 26.74 9.06
CA PRO A 241 0.99 25.50 8.51
C PRO A 241 1.65 24.58 9.54
N VAL A 242 2.00 25.09 10.72
CA VAL A 242 2.90 24.44 11.68
C VAL A 242 2.41 23.06 12.15
N LYS A 243 1.10 22.86 12.29
CA LYS A 243 0.58 21.55 12.70
C LYS A 243 0.57 20.48 11.60
N CYS A 244 0.48 20.89 10.32
CA CYS A 244 0.35 19.96 9.19
C CYS A 244 1.67 19.78 8.44
N GLN A 245 2.50 20.83 8.39
CA GLN A 245 3.78 20.82 7.71
C GLN A 245 4.90 20.58 8.71
N ILE A 246 5.93 19.87 8.28
CA ILE A 246 7.09 19.56 9.12
C ILE A 246 7.92 20.83 9.39
N GLY A 247 8.04 21.72 8.40
CA GLY A 247 8.76 23.00 8.53
C GLY A 247 10.28 22.88 8.67
N VAL A 248 10.83 21.69 8.44
CA VAL A 248 12.22 21.35 8.78
C VAL A 248 13.28 22.06 7.95
N MET A 249 12.96 22.44 6.71
CA MET A 249 13.92 23.02 5.76
C MET A 249 14.53 24.33 6.25
N GLY A 250 13.75 25.19 6.92
CA GLY A 250 14.28 26.44 7.48
C GLY A 250 15.37 26.18 8.53
N TRP A 251 15.25 25.08 9.28
CA TRP A 251 16.26 24.67 10.25
C TRP A 251 17.49 24.05 9.59
N MET A 252 17.27 23.10 8.67
CA MET A 252 18.37 22.42 7.96
C MET A 252 19.26 23.39 7.18
N LEU A 253 18.68 24.45 6.62
CA LEU A 253 19.40 25.46 5.86
C LEU A 253 20.07 26.54 6.73
N SER A 254 19.89 26.51 8.05
CA SER A 254 20.48 27.52 8.94
C SER A 254 21.99 27.35 9.11
N CYS A 255 22.49 26.12 9.31
CA CYS A 255 23.92 25.83 9.42
C CYS A 255 24.20 24.31 9.30
N LYS A 256 25.47 23.95 9.09
CA LYS A 256 25.92 22.55 8.97
C LYS A 256 25.58 21.69 10.19
N ARG A 257 25.73 22.22 11.42
CA ARG A 257 25.40 21.46 12.64
C ARG A 257 23.89 21.20 12.73
N ALA A 258 23.08 22.22 12.48
CA ALA A 258 21.62 22.10 12.48
C ALA A 258 21.13 21.06 11.47
N TYR A 259 21.76 21.01 10.29
CA TYR A 259 21.52 19.94 9.31
C TYR A 259 21.73 18.56 9.93
N PHE A 260 22.93 18.24 10.44
CA PHE A 260 23.20 16.89 10.96
C PHE A 260 22.34 16.51 12.17
N GLU A 261 22.16 17.43 13.13
CA GLU A 261 21.36 17.17 14.33
C GLU A 261 19.88 16.91 13.98
N VAL A 262 19.33 17.66 13.03
CA VAL A 262 17.94 17.44 12.60
C VAL A 262 17.77 16.25 11.70
N MET A 263 18.76 15.90 10.88
CA MET A 263 18.69 14.70 10.06
C MET A 263 18.58 13.43 10.92
N ASP A 264 19.35 13.35 12.01
CA ASP A 264 19.25 12.26 12.99
C ASP A 264 17.85 12.21 13.62
N VAL A 265 17.32 13.35 14.07
CA VAL A 265 15.98 13.40 14.67
C VAL A 265 14.88 13.08 13.65
N LEU A 266 14.91 13.71 12.47
CA LEU A 266 13.87 13.58 11.46
C LEU A 266 13.73 12.13 10.98
N TYR A 267 14.84 11.46 10.68
CA TYR A 267 14.79 10.08 10.17
C TYR A 267 14.79 9.04 11.30
N GLY A 268 15.42 9.36 12.44
CA GLY A 268 15.61 8.42 13.54
C GLY A 268 14.51 8.37 14.59
N THR A 269 13.62 9.37 14.66
CA THR A 269 12.57 9.45 15.70
C THR A 269 11.14 9.49 15.15
N ASN A 270 10.98 9.47 13.83
CA ASN A 270 9.67 9.49 13.19
C ASN A 270 9.38 8.16 12.49
N THR A 271 8.10 7.94 12.23
CA THR A 271 7.60 6.87 11.38
C THR A 271 7.26 7.44 10.02
N PHE A 272 7.83 6.90 8.95
CA PHE A 272 7.46 7.31 7.60
C PHE A 272 6.36 6.41 7.06
N HIS A 273 5.22 7.02 6.76
CA HIS A 273 4.09 6.40 6.09
C HIS A 273 4.20 6.63 4.59
N ILE A 274 4.27 5.56 3.81
CA ILE A 274 4.43 5.59 2.36
C ILE A 274 3.34 4.73 1.74
N ALA A 275 2.54 5.34 0.86
CA ALA A 275 1.59 4.63 -0.01
C ALA A 275 1.99 4.73 -1.49
N SER A 276 3.03 5.51 -1.83
CA SER A 276 3.47 5.70 -3.21
C SER A 276 4.17 4.46 -3.77
N PRO A 277 3.63 3.82 -4.83
CA PRO A 277 4.30 2.70 -5.50
C PRO A 277 5.65 3.10 -6.08
N VAL A 278 5.80 4.36 -6.50
CA VAL A 278 7.04 4.88 -7.10
C VAL A 278 8.13 4.96 -6.05
N LEU A 279 7.82 5.48 -4.85
CA LEU A 279 8.79 5.50 -3.75
C LEU A 279 9.19 4.10 -3.35
N MET A 280 8.23 3.20 -3.14
CA MET A 280 8.54 1.80 -2.77
C MET A 280 9.41 1.11 -3.81
N LYS A 281 9.23 1.39 -5.11
CA LYS A 281 10.04 0.81 -6.18
C LYS A 281 11.44 1.42 -6.29
N SER A 282 11.59 2.72 -6.01
CA SER A 282 12.82 3.48 -6.34
C SER A 282 13.51 4.15 -5.15
N MET A 283 13.13 3.83 -3.93
CA MET A 283 13.68 4.42 -2.70
C MET A 283 15.21 4.37 -2.66
N SER A 284 15.79 3.21 -2.98
CA SER A 284 17.24 2.97 -2.98
C SER A 284 17.99 3.77 -4.04
N ASP A 285 17.30 4.17 -5.11
CA ASP A 285 17.85 5.01 -6.18
C ASP A 285 17.66 6.51 -5.88
N LEU A 286 16.60 6.87 -5.14
CA LEU A 286 16.24 8.25 -4.80
C LEU A 286 17.00 8.81 -3.60
N PHE A 287 17.31 7.96 -2.61
CA PHE A 287 17.91 8.38 -1.35
C PHE A 287 19.31 7.79 -1.19
N PRO A 288 20.28 8.58 -0.68
CA PRO A 288 21.57 8.05 -0.26
C PRO A 288 21.42 6.97 0.80
N SER A 289 22.31 5.97 0.79
CA SER A 289 22.30 4.87 1.76
C SER A 289 22.39 5.35 3.21
N HIS A 290 23.08 6.46 3.50
CA HIS A 290 23.16 7.01 4.86
C HIS A 290 21.83 7.58 5.36
N ILE A 291 20.94 8.04 4.47
CA ILE A 291 19.58 8.48 4.83
C ILE A 291 18.72 7.28 5.16
N LEU A 292 18.76 6.26 4.31
CA LEU A 292 18.04 5.00 4.50
C LEU A 292 18.49 4.30 5.80
N ALA A 293 19.78 4.38 6.13
CA ALA A 293 20.35 3.87 7.36
C ALA A 293 19.91 4.64 8.62
N ASN A 294 19.33 5.84 8.50
CA ASN A 294 18.82 6.58 9.66
C ASN A 294 17.34 6.32 9.92
N ILE A 295 16.60 5.73 8.97
CA ILE A 295 15.18 5.44 9.14
C ILE A 295 15.00 4.28 10.12
N ARG A 296 14.28 4.55 11.22
CA ARG A 296 14.02 3.57 12.29
C ARG A 296 12.62 2.97 12.26
N SER A 297 11.64 3.62 11.65
CA SER A 297 10.25 3.14 11.63
C SER A 297 9.56 3.43 10.30
N LEU A 298 8.90 2.42 9.73
CA LEU A 298 8.19 2.49 8.44
C LEU A 298 6.79 1.89 8.52
N GLU A 299 5.86 2.56 7.85
CA GLU A 299 4.54 2.04 7.51
C GLU A 299 4.35 2.12 6.00
N LEU A 300 4.09 0.96 5.39
CA LEU A 300 3.93 0.82 3.96
C LEU A 300 2.50 0.39 3.66
N VAL A 301 1.86 1.05 2.69
CA VAL A 301 0.58 0.60 2.12
C VAL A 301 0.82 0.04 0.73
N TRP A 302 0.74 -1.27 0.62
CA TRP A 302 0.97 -1.99 -0.62
C TRP A 302 -0.29 -2.06 -1.48
N GLN A 303 -0.13 -1.81 -2.77
CA GLN A 303 -1.16 -1.99 -3.78
C GLN A 303 -0.63 -2.95 -4.85
N PRO A 304 -0.89 -4.27 -4.74
CA PRO A 304 -0.33 -5.28 -5.64
C PRO A 304 -0.67 -5.04 -7.12
N LYS A 305 -1.80 -4.36 -7.38
CA LYS A 305 -2.22 -3.90 -8.71
C LYS A 305 -1.20 -2.97 -9.38
N ASP A 306 -0.62 -2.06 -8.58
CA ASP A 306 0.27 -1.01 -9.07
C ASP A 306 1.74 -1.38 -8.93
N LEU A 307 2.08 -2.19 -7.91
CA LEU A 307 3.43 -2.67 -7.64
C LEU A 307 3.39 -4.11 -7.13
N PRO A 308 3.85 -5.09 -7.92
CA PRO A 308 4.08 -6.45 -7.43
C PRO A 308 5.11 -6.47 -6.28
N LEU A 309 4.94 -7.36 -5.31
CA LEU A 309 5.85 -7.47 -4.14
C LEU A 309 7.31 -7.69 -4.57
N VAL A 310 7.52 -8.50 -5.61
CA VAL A 310 8.85 -8.82 -6.16
C VAL A 310 9.60 -7.60 -6.68
N ASP A 311 8.90 -6.57 -7.14
CA ASP A 311 9.49 -5.35 -7.70
C ASP A 311 9.81 -4.30 -6.62
N GLY A 312 9.28 -4.48 -5.42
CA GLY A 312 9.42 -3.58 -4.28
C GLY A 312 10.86 -3.48 -3.78
N PHE A 313 11.37 -2.25 -3.60
CA PHE A 313 12.70 -1.98 -3.05
C PHE A 313 13.86 -2.70 -3.76
N CYS A 314 13.65 -3.12 -5.01
CA CYS A 314 14.71 -3.67 -5.85
C CYS A 314 15.69 -2.56 -6.23
N SER A 315 16.96 -2.69 -5.83
CA SER A 315 18.01 -1.82 -6.36
C SER A 315 18.36 -2.22 -7.80
N ARG A 316 18.56 -1.23 -8.66
CA ARG A 316 19.09 -1.45 -10.02
C ARG A 316 20.59 -1.77 -10.02
N VAL A 317 21.27 -1.49 -8.91
CA VAL A 317 22.70 -1.76 -8.75
C VAL A 317 22.88 -3.25 -8.51
N LYS A 318 23.86 -3.87 -9.20
CA LYS A 318 24.15 -5.31 -9.08
C LYS A 318 24.26 -5.70 -7.61
N PRO A 319 23.62 -6.80 -7.18
CA PRO A 319 23.68 -7.23 -5.80
C PRO A 319 25.15 -7.45 -5.41
N SER A 320 25.58 -6.74 -4.37
CA SER A 320 26.81 -7.07 -3.64
C SER A 320 26.68 -8.51 -3.10
N LYS A 321 27.79 -9.24 -2.98
CA LYS A 321 27.85 -10.57 -2.33
C LYS A 321 27.26 -10.55 -0.90
N TYR A 322 27.20 -9.37 -0.29
CA TYR A 322 26.52 -9.11 0.98
C TYR A 322 25.28 -8.26 0.70
N GLN A 323 24.10 -8.90 0.66
CA GLN A 323 22.82 -8.17 0.61
C GLN A 323 22.56 -7.58 2.00
N HIS A 324 22.90 -6.30 2.16
CA HIS A 324 22.40 -5.54 3.29
C HIS A 324 20.95 -5.13 3.01
N PRO A 325 20.07 -5.20 4.03
CA PRO A 325 18.72 -4.69 3.91
C PRO A 325 18.74 -3.20 3.54
N VAL A 326 17.71 -2.74 2.80
CA VAL A 326 17.60 -1.34 2.35
C VAL A 326 17.61 -0.37 3.53
N PHE A 327 17.02 -0.76 4.67
CA PHE A 327 16.97 0.05 5.88
C PHE A 327 17.71 -0.68 7.02
N PRO A 328 19.05 -0.64 7.08
CA PRO A 328 19.85 -1.47 7.99
C PRO A 328 19.63 -1.20 9.48
N SER A 329 19.06 -0.05 9.82
CA SER A 329 18.80 0.38 11.19
C SER A 329 17.34 0.27 11.61
N LEU A 330 16.47 -0.25 10.72
CA LEU A 330 15.04 -0.29 10.94
C LEU A 330 14.70 -1.07 12.21
N ALA A 331 13.91 -0.46 13.10
CA ALA A 331 13.40 -1.07 14.31
C ALA A 331 11.98 -1.60 14.12
N TYR A 332 11.14 -0.86 13.39
CA TYR A 332 9.74 -1.22 13.14
C TYR A 332 9.39 -1.14 11.66
N LEU A 333 8.75 -2.19 11.15
CA LEU A 333 8.17 -2.23 9.82
C LEU A 333 6.73 -2.72 9.89
N ARG A 334 5.79 -1.91 9.42
CA ARG A 334 4.41 -2.33 9.18
C ARG A 334 4.13 -2.33 7.69
N ILE A 335 3.64 -3.45 7.17
CA ILE A 335 3.17 -3.57 5.78
C ILE A 335 1.67 -3.84 5.83
N SER A 336 0.88 -2.87 5.36
CA SER A 336 -0.55 -2.99 5.16
C SER A 336 -0.87 -3.09 3.67
N PHE A 337 -2.06 -3.58 3.34
CA PHE A 337 -2.55 -3.66 1.96
C PHE A 337 -3.76 -2.75 1.78
N ALA A 338 -3.91 -2.17 0.59
CA ALA A 338 -5.10 -1.38 0.29
C ALA A 338 -6.38 -2.21 0.43
N ARG A 339 -7.40 -1.60 1.03
CA ARG A 339 -8.71 -2.22 1.17
C ARG A 339 -9.36 -2.51 -0.17
N MET A 340 -9.80 -3.76 -0.32
CA MET A 340 -10.56 -4.22 -1.47
C MET A 340 -12.05 -3.89 -1.33
N VAL A 341 -12.67 -3.60 -2.47
CA VAL A 341 -14.13 -3.43 -2.63
C VAL A 341 -14.76 -4.74 -3.14
N ILE A 342 -16.06 -4.95 -2.89
CA ILE A 342 -16.80 -6.15 -3.35
C ILE A 342 -16.66 -6.25 -4.88
N HIS A 343 -16.35 -7.46 -5.38
CA HIS A 343 -16.07 -7.82 -6.76
C HIS A 343 -14.77 -7.27 -7.34
N GLU A 344 -13.87 -6.75 -6.51
CA GLU A 344 -12.52 -6.40 -6.92
C GLU A 344 -11.62 -7.64 -7.04
N VAL A 345 -10.70 -7.62 -8.01
CA VAL A 345 -9.63 -8.61 -8.12
C VAL A 345 -8.57 -8.30 -7.08
N ASP A 346 -8.39 -9.21 -6.14
CA ASP A 346 -7.24 -9.27 -5.26
C ASP A 346 -6.01 -9.62 -6.10
N HIS A 347 -5.19 -8.62 -6.41
CA HIS A 347 -3.97 -8.82 -7.20
C HIS A 347 -2.84 -9.51 -6.43
N ALA A 348 -2.93 -9.67 -5.11
CA ALA A 348 -1.96 -10.48 -4.36
C ALA A 348 -2.25 -11.99 -4.52
N THR A 349 -3.52 -12.36 -4.64
CA THR A 349 -3.93 -13.76 -4.81
C THR A 349 -4.53 -14.04 -6.18
N ASP A 350 -4.67 -13.09 -7.09
CA ASP A 350 -5.35 -13.18 -8.39
C ASP A 350 -6.78 -13.78 -8.31
N MET A 351 -7.51 -13.47 -7.23
CA MET A 351 -8.88 -13.95 -6.98
C MET A 351 -9.85 -12.79 -6.83
N ILE A 352 -11.13 -13.00 -7.09
CA ILE A 352 -12.15 -11.98 -6.88
C ILE A 352 -12.63 -12.06 -5.42
N TRP A 353 -12.74 -10.91 -4.76
CA TRP A 353 -13.34 -10.83 -3.42
C TRP A 353 -14.85 -10.55 -3.52
N PRO A 354 -15.73 -11.12 -2.67
CA PRO A 354 -15.49 -12.14 -1.66
C PRO A 354 -15.01 -13.47 -2.26
N TYR A 355 -14.14 -14.18 -1.53
CA TYR A 355 -13.52 -15.40 -2.05
C TYR A 355 -14.47 -16.59 -1.97
N ASP A 356 -14.85 -17.15 -3.11
CA ASP A 356 -15.71 -18.34 -3.17
C ASP A 356 -14.96 -19.63 -2.78
N ASN A 357 -13.67 -19.73 -3.12
CA ASN A 357 -12.86 -20.93 -2.92
C ASN A 357 -11.77 -20.72 -1.86
N ARG A 358 -12.11 -21.04 -0.60
CA ARG A 358 -11.19 -20.93 0.54
C ARG A 358 -9.92 -21.80 0.42
N ARG A 359 -10.01 -22.98 -0.22
CA ARG A 359 -8.84 -23.85 -0.43
C ARG A 359 -7.86 -23.23 -1.40
N LEU A 360 -8.36 -22.72 -2.53
CA LEU A 360 -7.53 -22.02 -3.50
C LEU A 360 -6.92 -20.74 -2.91
N LEU A 361 -7.67 -20.00 -2.10
CA LEU A 361 -7.16 -18.83 -1.39
C LEU A 361 -6.00 -19.21 -0.45
N SER A 362 -6.18 -20.24 0.38
CA SER A 362 -5.13 -20.75 1.26
C SER A 362 -3.89 -21.16 0.47
N GLU A 363 -4.06 -21.93 -0.61
CA GLU A 363 -2.96 -22.33 -1.49
C GLU A 363 -2.18 -21.12 -2.03
N ARG A 364 -2.88 -20.10 -2.55
CA ARG A 364 -2.23 -18.90 -3.10
C ARG A 364 -1.57 -18.05 -2.02
N LEU A 365 -2.16 -17.95 -0.83
CA LEU A 365 -1.56 -17.26 0.30
C LEU A 365 -0.26 -17.94 0.76
N HIS A 366 -0.27 -19.25 0.95
CA HIS A 366 0.87 -19.99 1.50
C HIS A 366 1.96 -20.30 0.47
N ASN A 367 1.60 -20.60 -0.78
CA ASN A 367 2.55 -21.03 -1.80
C ASN A 367 3.09 -19.88 -2.66
N SER A 368 2.41 -18.74 -2.71
CA SER A 368 2.81 -17.61 -3.55
C SER A 368 3.02 -16.33 -2.75
N PHE A 369 2.00 -15.86 -2.03
CA PHE A 369 2.04 -14.57 -1.34
C PHE A 369 3.05 -14.52 -0.18
N LEU A 370 2.98 -15.47 0.77
CA LEU A 370 3.86 -15.49 1.94
C LEU A 370 5.35 -15.69 1.57
N PRO A 371 5.72 -16.56 0.62
CA PRO A 371 7.11 -16.65 0.15
C PRO A 371 7.62 -15.36 -0.53
N GLN A 372 6.79 -14.67 -1.30
CA GLN A 372 7.15 -13.36 -1.85
C GLN A 372 7.30 -12.32 -0.73
N MET A 373 6.47 -12.42 0.31
CA MET A 373 6.57 -11.56 1.48
C MET A 373 7.86 -11.80 2.27
N ASP A 374 8.27 -13.06 2.44
CA ASP A 374 9.55 -13.44 3.06
C ASP A 374 10.74 -12.77 2.37
N GLU A 375 10.75 -12.81 1.04
CA GLU A 375 11.82 -12.19 0.26
C GLU A 375 11.81 -10.66 0.38
N LEU A 376 10.63 -10.04 0.32
CA LEU A 376 10.49 -8.60 0.44
C LEU A 376 10.92 -8.11 1.84
N ILE A 377 10.54 -8.81 2.92
CA ILE A 377 10.93 -8.45 4.29
C ILE A 377 12.46 -8.52 4.46
N ASN A 378 13.09 -9.61 3.99
CA ASN A 378 14.54 -9.78 4.06
C ASN A 378 15.29 -8.69 3.26
N ARG A 379 14.68 -8.18 2.18
CA ARG A 379 15.21 -7.09 1.38
C ARG A 379 15.11 -5.74 2.10
N ILE A 380 14.01 -5.49 2.80
CA ILE A 380 13.72 -4.19 3.41
C ILE A 380 14.40 -4.04 4.78
N ALA A 381 14.28 -5.05 5.64
CA ALA A 381 14.53 -4.92 7.07
C ALA A 381 15.63 -5.86 7.58
N PRO A 382 16.46 -5.41 8.54
CA PRO A 382 17.45 -6.25 9.20
C PRO A 382 16.74 -7.31 10.06
N PRO A 383 17.38 -8.45 10.36
CA PRO A 383 16.78 -9.54 11.13
C PRO A 383 16.19 -9.14 12.48
N MET A 384 16.77 -8.11 13.12
CA MET A 384 16.37 -7.63 14.45
C MET A 384 15.14 -6.70 14.44
N ALA A 385 14.68 -6.23 13.29
CA ALA A 385 13.51 -5.34 13.23
C ALA A 385 12.23 -6.09 13.62
N GLU A 386 11.32 -5.46 14.35
CA GLU A 386 9.96 -5.98 14.52
C GLU A 386 9.15 -5.70 13.24
N VAL A 387 8.63 -6.77 12.64
CA VAL A 387 7.89 -6.70 11.38
C VAL A 387 6.46 -7.18 11.61
N THR A 388 5.51 -6.40 11.13
CA THR A 388 4.08 -6.68 11.20
C THR A 388 3.47 -6.56 9.81
N VAL A 389 2.82 -7.62 9.34
CA VAL A 389 2.09 -7.66 8.07
C VAL A 389 0.60 -7.66 8.38
N SER A 390 -0.07 -6.54 8.10
CA SER A 390 -1.52 -6.39 8.26
C SER A 390 -2.26 -7.00 7.07
N CYS A 391 -3.05 -8.03 7.29
CA CYS A 391 -3.91 -8.65 6.29
C CYS A 391 -4.93 -7.66 5.72
N ALA A 392 -5.20 -7.77 4.41
CA ALA A 392 -6.18 -6.91 3.73
C ALA A 392 -7.63 -7.16 4.18
N LYS A 393 -7.94 -8.41 4.55
CA LYS A 393 -9.27 -8.87 4.99
C LYS A 393 -9.14 -9.98 6.03
N TRP A 394 -10.21 -10.20 6.80
CA TRP A 394 -10.31 -11.30 7.76
C TRP A 394 -10.01 -12.67 7.14
N ASP A 395 -10.51 -12.93 5.92
CA ASP A 395 -10.34 -14.22 5.24
C ASP A 395 -8.87 -14.61 5.06
N TRP A 396 -7.98 -13.62 4.86
CA TRP A 396 -6.53 -13.86 4.82
C TRP A 396 -6.00 -14.29 6.18
N TYR A 397 -6.32 -13.52 7.22
CA TYR A 397 -5.83 -13.75 8.57
C TYR A 397 -6.28 -15.12 9.08
N GLU A 398 -7.56 -15.43 8.91
CA GLU A 398 -8.18 -16.69 9.33
C GLU A 398 -7.47 -17.89 8.70
N LEU A 399 -7.31 -17.90 7.38
CA LEU A 399 -6.69 -19.03 6.67
C LEU A 399 -5.21 -19.18 6.99
N ILE A 400 -4.49 -18.06 7.13
CA ILE A 400 -3.08 -18.08 7.54
C ILE A 400 -2.97 -18.65 8.95
N ASP A 401 -3.78 -18.18 9.89
CA ASP A 401 -3.77 -18.63 11.28
C ASP A 401 -4.06 -20.14 11.42
N VAL A 402 -5.03 -20.69 10.66
CA VAL A 402 -5.28 -22.16 10.63
C VAL A 402 -4.06 -22.92 10.16
N SER A 403 -3.49 -22.53 9.02
CA SER A 403 -2.33 -23.24 8.47
C SER A 403 -1.10 -23.15 9.37
N LEU A 404 -0.90 -22.00 10.03
CA LEU A 404 0.17 -21.83 11.01
C LEU A 404 -0.08 -22.70 12.25
N LEU A 405 -1.32 -22.81 12.72
CA LEU A 405 -1.67 -23.70 13.83
C LEU A 405 -1.31 -25.16 13.52
N GLU A 406 -1.65 -25.61 12.32
CA GLU A 406 -1.38 -26.98 11.86
C GLU A 406 0.12 -27.25 11.70
N SER A 407 0.88 -26.27 11.19
CA SER A 407 2.30 -26.44 10.86
C SER A 407 3.27 -26.15 12.00
N GLN A 408 2.97 -25.17 12.86
CA GLN A 408 3.86 -24.68 13.92
C GLN A 408 3.38 -25.02 15.34
N GLY A 409 2.11 -25.42 15.47
CA GLY A 409 1.50 -25.73 16.76
C GLY A 409 0.95 -24.51 17.50
N LYS A 410 0.09 -24.81 18.47
CA LYS A 410 -0.76 -23.84 19.19
C LYS A 410 0.01 -22.79 19.99
N GLU A 411 1.10 -23.18 20.63
CA GLU A 411 1.87 -22.27 21.49
C GLU A 411 2.65 -21.25 20.67
N ALA A 412 3.29 -21.69 19.58
CA ALA A 412 4.04 -20.83 18.68
C ALA A 412 3.15 -19.81 17.94
N THR A 413 1.92 -20.20 17.61
CA THR A 413 0.94 -19.33 16.92
C THR A 413 -0.06 -18.69 17.87
N ARG A 414 0.26 -18.61 19.16
CA ARG A 414 -0.66 -18.05 20.14
C ARG A 414 -1.07 -16.64 19.72
N MET A 415 -2.37 -16.45 19.60
CA MET A 415 -2.94 -15.16 19.24
C MET A 415 -2.77 -14.16 20.38
N GLN A 416 -2.41 -12.92 20.02
CA GLN A 416 -2.14 -11.84 20.95
C GLN A 416 -2.78 -10.54 20.44
N ARG A 417 -3.11 -9.64 21.37
CA ARG A 417 -3.48 -8.27 21.01
C ARG A 417 -2.24 -7.51 20.60
N ALA A 418 -2.29 -6.78 19.48
CA ALA A 418 -1.17 -5.97 19.01
C ALA A 418 -1.10 -4.62 19.75
N ASP A 419 0.09 -4.03 19.82
CA ASP A 419 0.33 -2.67 20.36
C ASP A 419 -0.42 -1.58 19.56
N ILE A 420 -0.63 -1.86 18.28
CA ILE A 420 -1.38 -1.05 17.31
C ILE A 420 -2.89 -1.33 17.29
N GLU A 421 -3.41 -2.08 18.28
CA GLU A 421 -4.73 -2.73 18.30
C GLU A 421 -4.92 -3.82 17.26
N GLY A 422 -5.99 -4.60 17.40
CA GLY A 422 -6.28 -5.76 16.56
C GLY A 422 -5.64 -7.03 17.09
N LEU A 423 -5.65 -8.06 16.25
CA LEU A 423 -5.13 -9.39 16.60
C LEU A 423 -3.88 -9.68 15.78
N ARG A 424 -2.90 -10.32 16.41
CA ARG A 424 -1.70 -10.81 15.73
C ARG A 424 -1.32 -12.21 16.16
N CYS A 425 -0.70 -12.95 15.25
CA CYS A 425 -0.08 -14.24 15.52
C CYS A 425 1.32 -14.30 14.90
N TRP A 426 2.20 -15.12 15.46
CA TRP A 426 3.58 -15.24 14.99
C TRP A 426 3.70 -16.25 13.85
N ARG A 427 4.38 -15.85 12.78
CA ARG A 427 4.77 -16.72 11.67
C ARG A 427 6.29 -16.88 11.65
N MET A 428 6.77 -18.10 11.79
CA MET A 428 8.17 -18.44 11.55
C MET A 428 8.46 -18.47 10.05
N MET A 429 9.62 -17.95 9.67
CA MET A 429 10.11 -18.02 8.30
C MET A 429 10.84 -19.36 8.09
N PRO A 430 10.69 -19.99 6.91
CA PRO A 430 11.46 -21.17 6.58
C PRO A 430 12.97 -20.85 6.62
N ILE A 431 13.75 -21.65 7.35
CA ILE A 431 15.21 -21.49 7.40
C ILE A 431 15.79 -21.75 6.01
N ARG A 432 16.30 -20.72 5.34
CA ARG A 432 17.14 -20.89 4.14
C ARG A 432 18.47 -21.47 4.59
N ARG A 433 18.64 -22.79 4.51
CA ARG A 433 19.99 -23.40 4.55
C ARG A 433 20.72 -22.97 3.29
N SER A 434 21.53 -21.92 3.38
CA SER A 434 22.55 -21.64 2.37
C SER A 434 23.60 -22.74 2.48
N ILE A 435 23.38 -23.87 1.80
CA ILE A 435 24.44 -24.86 1.61
C ILE A 435 25.34 -24.31 0.51
N SER A 436 26.21 -23.38 0.88
CA SER A 436 27.42 -23.05 0.14
C SER A 436 28.50 -23.95 0.73
N TRP A 437 28.94 -24.95 -0.04
CA TRP A 437 30.02 -25.88 0.37
C TRP A 437 31.38 -25.17 0.49
N GLU A 438 31.48 -23.89 0.12
CA GLU A 438 32.72 -23.11 0.11
C GLU A 438 32.91 -22.24 1.37
N ASP A 439 31.89 -22.08 2.22
CA ASP A 439 31.98 -21.23 3.44
C ASP A 439 32.50 -21.99 4.67
N ALA A 440 32.85 -23.28 4.55
CA ALA A 440 33.35 -24.08 5.66
C ALA A 440 34.79 -23.73 6.09
N GLU A 441 35.56 -22.98 5.28
CA GLU A 441 36.95 -22.64 5.60
C GLU A 441 37.18 -21.20 6.08
N ALA A 442 36.18 -20.32 6.03
CA ALA A 442 36.29 -19.00 6.61
C ALA A 442 35.40 -18.93 7.86
N GLY A 443 36.00 -18.71 9.04
CA GLY A 443 35.30 -18.48 10.32
C GLY A 443 34.44 -17.21 10.37
N LEU A 444 33.65 -16.96 9.33
CA LEU A 444 32.67 -15.90 9.23
C LEU A 444 31.41 -16.35 9.96
N SER A 445 31.13 -15.67 11.07
CA SER A 445 29.87 -15.74 11.80
C SER A 445 28.69 -15.84 10.84
N SER A 446 27.87 -16.88 10.98
CA SER A 446 26.61 -17.03 10.26
C SER A 446 25.82 -15.73 10.39
N VAL A 447 25.51 -15.08 9.26
CA VAL A 447 24.67 -13.87 9.24
C VAL A 447 23.36 -14.24 9.95
N PRO A 448 22.94 -13.53 11.02
CA PRO A 448 21.74 -13.89 11.75
C PRO A 448 20.55 -13.87 10.79
N SER A 449 19.83 -14.98 10.68
CA SER A 449 18.60 -15.05 9.89
C SER A 449 17.41 -14.60 10.74
N ARG A 450 16.47 -13.88 10.13
CA ARG A 450 15.20 -13.54 10.77
C ARG A 450 14.42 -14.83 11.08
N GLU A 451 13.98 -14.98 12.33
CA GLU A 451 13.18 -16.13 12.77
C GLU A 451 11.75 -16.08 12.22
N GLY A 452 11.15 -14.89 12.16
CA GLY A 452 9.74 -14.72 11.80
C GLY A 452 9.27 -13.27 11.76
N TYR A 453 7.96 -13.10 11.64
CA TYR A 453 7.26 -11.83 11.74
C TYR A 453 5.81 -12.02 12.17
N TRP A 454 5.16 -10.92 12.56
CA TRP A 454 3.76 -10.91 12.99
C TRP A 454 2.82 -10.82 11.79
N ILE A 455 1.85 -11.73 11.73
CA ILE A 455 0.66 -11.58 10.89
C ILE A 455 -0.39 -10.88 11.75
N HIS A 456 -0.99 -9.80 11.25
CA HIS A 456 -1.89 -8.94 11.99
C HIS A 456 -3.19 -8.71 11.22
N ILE A 457 -4.30 -8.55 11.93
CA ILE A 457 -5.57 -8.08 11.38
C ILE A 457 -6.05 -6.86 12.19
N PRO A 458 -6.35 -5.73 11.52
CA PRO A 458 -6.85 -4.54 12.18
C PRO A 458 -8.12 -4.80 13.00
N ILE A 459 -8.26 -4.14 14.15
CA ILE A 459 -9.40 -4.30 15.07
C ILE A 459 -10.76 -4.16 14.38
N GLY A 460 -10.89 -3.22 13.45
CA GLY A 460 -12.13 -2.98 12.72
C GLY A 460 -12.48 -4.05 11.69
N ASP A 461 -11.54 -4.92 11.33
CA ASP A 461 -11.74 -6.04 10.40
C ASP A 461 -11.77 -7.38 11.14
N VAL A 462 -11.62 -7.38 12.47
CA VAL A 462 -11.74 -8.58 13.30
C VAL A 462 -13.19 -9.08 13.28
N ARG A 463 -13.40 -10.33 12.88
CA ARG A 463 -14.72 -10.97 12.89
C ARG A 463 -14.77 -12.02 14.00
N LEU A 464 -15.25 -11.60 15.17
CA LEU A 464 -15.52 -12.48 16.30
C LEU A 464 -16.96 -13.00 16.31
N HIS A 465 -17.75 -12.95 15.22
CA HIS A 465 -19.18 -13.35 15.20
C HIS A 465 -19.53 -14.44 14.15
N ASN A 466 -20.35 -15.42 14.57
CA ASN A 466 -20.28 -16.83 14.16
C ASN A 466 -21.15 -17.16 12.96
N TRP A 467 -20.66 -17.05 11.73
CA TRP A 467 -21.45 -17.48 10.56
C TRP A 467 -20.79 -18.62 9.75
N TYR A 468 -19.51 -18.97 9.97
CA TYR A 468 -18.79 -19.91 9.09
C TYR A 468 -17.92 -20.99 9.79
N GLY A 469 -18.11 -21.27 11.08
CA GLY A 469 -17.52 -22.46 11.71
C GLY A 469 -16.01 -22.39 12.01
N TYR A 470 -15.44 -21.19 12.12
CA TYR A 470 -14.11 -20.98 12.72
C TYR A 470 -14.18 -21.24 14.23
N ASP A 471 -13.25 -22.00 14.80
CA ASP A 471 -13.31 -22.48 16.19
C ASP A 471 -13.35 -21.32 17.21
N TRP A 472 -14.54 -21.10 17.76
CA TRP A 472 -14.88 -20.07 18.74
C TRP A 472 -14.17 -20.19 20.07
N GLN A 473 -13.58 -21.35 20.35
CA GLN A 473 -12.92 -21.57 21.63
C GLN A 473 -11.57 -20.86 21.71
N ARG A 474 -11.02 -20.27 20.64
CA ARG A 474 -9.70 -19.61 20.67
C ARG A 474 -9.63 -18.34 21.55
N ASN A 475 -10.71 -17.55 21.64
CA ASN A 475 -10.74 -16.38 22.54
C ASN A 475 -10.70 -16.81 24.02
N GLU A 476 -11.41 -17.89 24.35
CA GLU A 476 -11.42 -18.50 25.69
C GLU A 476 -10.09 -19.23 25.99
N LEU A 477 -9.52 -19.94 25.01
CA LEU A 477 -8.27 -20.71 25.10
C LEU A 477 -7.04 -19.87 25.47
N TYR A 478 -7.02 -18.60 25.07
CA TYR A 478 -5.88 -17.71 25.27
C TYR A 478 -6.09 -16.69 26.39
N GLY A 479 -7.20 -16.78 27.10
CA GLY A 479 -7.54 -15.83 28.16
C GLY A 479 -7.83 -14.43 27.62
N LEU A 480 -8.27 -14.32 26.37
CA LEU A 480 -8.79 -13.05 25.85
C LEU A 480 -10.12 -12.70 26.52
N GLY A 481 -10.76 -13.64 27.24
CA GLY A 481 -11.94 -13.40 28.08
C GLY A 481 -13.24 -13.26 27.27
N PRO A 482 -14.42 -13.57 27.86
CA PRO A 482 -15.72 -13.21 27.27
C PRO A 482 -15.85 -11.67 27.13
N ASP A 483 -15.13 -10.94 27.99
CA ASP A 483 -15.02 -9.48 28.06
C ASP A 483 -13.69 -8.95 27.49
N GLY A 484 -13.07 -9.63 26.51
CA GLY A 484 -11.81 -9.23 25.86
C GLY A 484 -11.79 -7.88 25.14
N VAL A 485 -12.95 -7.25 25.13
CA VAL A 485 -13.16 -5.83 24.92
C VAL A 485 -13.69 -5.32 26.27
N SER A 486 -12.82 -4.96 27.22
CA SER A 486 -13.31 -4.37 28.46
C SER A 486 -13.90 -3.00 28.11
N TRP A 487 -15.23 -2.93 28.15
CA TRP A 487 -16.01 -1.72 27.96
C TRP A 487 -15.85 -0.82 29.19
N SER A 488 -14.86 0.06 29.17
CA SER A 488 -14.73 1.17 30.12
C SER A 488 -14.28 2.43 29.42
#